data_AF-A0A6I2ZSH6-F1
#
_entry.id   AF-A0A6I2ZSH6-F1
#
_cell.length_a   1.000
_cell.length_b   1.000
_cell.length_c   1.000
_cell.angle_alpha   90.00
_cell.angle_beta   90.00
_cell.angle_gamma   90.00
#
_symmetry.space_group_name_H-M   'P 1'
#
loop_
_entity.id
_entity.type
_entity.pdbx_description
1 polymer ?
#
loop_
_entity_poly.entity_id
_entity_poly.type
_entity_poly.pdbx_seq_one_letter_code
_entity_poly.pdbx_strand_id
1 'polypeptide(L)'
;MSVDEGLLAVDQHAIALTGASEDYDELLNMVGNRRFVLLGEASHGSHEFYRERARITQRLIDELGFNAVAVEADWPDAYRVNRYVLGQSEDTDARSALSDFRRFPSWMWRNEDVVNFLNWLRARNDAHYPQMKAGFYGLDLYSLSASMEAVVRYLDSVDPQAAAAARERYSCFDRVRAEGSEYGHAVARDVMVPCEDEAVAQLVELRRLSAAALARDGLAAEDEYFFAERN
;
A
#
# COMPACT_ATOMS: atom_id res chain seq x y z
N MET A 1 29.67 -6.24 29.12
CA MET A 1 29.38 -4.83 28.80
C MET A 1 28.68 -4.21 29.98
N SER A 2 29.35 -3.29 30.67
CA SER A 2 28.64 -2.40 31.58
C SER A 2 27.75 -1.45 30.75
N VAL A 3 26.69 -0.90 31.34
CA VAL A 3 25.83 0.10 30.68
C VAL A 3 26.66 1.28 30.15
N ASP A 4 27.75 1.64 30.85
CA ASP A 4 28.65 2.71 30.47
C ASP A 4 29.44 2.41 29.18
N GLU A 5 29.89 1.17 28.98
CA GLU A 5 30.57 0.77 27.74
C GLU A 5 29.64 0.84 26.51
N GLY A 6 28.37 0.46 26.69
CA GLY A 6 27.36 0.53 25.63
C GLY A 6 27.04 1.96 25.21
N LEU A 7 26.89 2.87 26.17
CA LEU A 7 26.65 4.30 25.89
C LEU A 7 27.83 4.96 25.21
N LEU A 8 29.06 4.68 25.67
CA LEU A 8 30.29 5.17 25.02
C LEU A 8 30.41 4.71 23.57
N ALA A 9 30.05 3.44 23.28
CA ALA A 9 30.05 2.93 21.92
C ALA A 9 29.03 3.64 21.02
N VAL A 10 27.83 3.95 21.54
CA VAL A 10 26.84 4.73 20.78
C VAL A 10 27.35 6.14 20.53
N ASP A 11 27.88 6.84 21.54
CA ASP A 11 28.37 8.22 21.39
C ASP A 11 29.51 8.33 20.36
N GLN A 12 30.39 7.33 20.29
CA GLN A 12 31.52 7.30 19.35
C GLN A 12 31.13 7.00 17.90
N HIS A 13 30.00 6.31 17.69
CA HIS A 13 29.60 5.80 16.37
C HIS A 13 28.28 6.39 15.86
N ALA A 14 27.54 7.11 16.69
CA ALA A 14 26.32 7.78 16.28
C ALA A 14 26.62 8.91 15.30
N ILE A 15 25.80 8.98 14.26
CA ILE A 15 25.81 10.09 13.32
C ILE A 15 24.67 11.00 13.73
N ALA A 16 25.01 12.24 14.09
CA ALA A 16 24.01 13.23 14.46
C ALA A 16 23.21 13.68 13.23
N LEU A 17 21.89 13.62 13.32
CA LEU A 17 21.00 14.17 12.31
C LEU A 17 20.80 15.67 12.59
N THR A 18 21.18 16.52 11.64
CA THR A 18 21.17 17.98 11.81
C THR A 18 20.03 18.68 11.05
N GLY A 19 19.33 17.94 10.20
CA GLY A 19 18.41 18.48 9.20
C GLY A 19 19.06 18.73 7.84
N ALA A 20 20.36 18.48 7.68
CA ALA A 20 21.09 18.66 6.43
C ALA A 20 20.73 17.59 5.39
N SER A 21 20.87 17.90 4.09
CA SER A 21 20.60 16.96 3.00
C SER A 21 21.45 15.69 3.09
N GLU A 22 22.67 15.83 3.60
CA GLU A 22 23.72 14.81 3.67
C GLU A 22 23.60 13.91 4.90
N ASP A 23 22.67 14.18 5.83
CA ASP A 23 22.50 13.44 7.09
C ASP A 23 22.39 11.91 6.91
N TYR A 24 21.92 11.46 5.74
CA TYR A 24 21.68 10.06 5.41
C TYR A 24 22.71 9.46 4.44
N ASP A 25 23.81 10.15 4.11
CA ASP A 25 24.81 9.66 3.15
C ASP A 25 25.40 8.31 3.56
N GLU A 26 25.80 8.17 4.82
CA GLU A 26 26.34 6.92 5.36
C GLU A 26 25.27 5.80 5.34
N LEU A 27 24.00 6.12 5.58
CA LEU A 27 22.91 5.16 5.49
C LEU A 27 22.75 4.66 4.04
N LEU A 28 22.77 5.55 3.05
CA LEU A 28 22.66 5.17 1.63
C LEU A 28 23.87 4.36 1.16
N ASN A 29 25.07 4.70 1.64
CA ASN A 29 26.27 3.90 1.40
C ASN A 29 26.12 2.46 1.96
N MET A 30 25.54 2.32 3.15
CA MET A 30 25.25 0.99 3.74
C MET A 30 24.18 0.23 2.97
N VAL A 31 23.17 0.91 2.40
CA VAL A 31 22.16 0.30 1.53
C VAL A 31 22.81 -0.26 0.27
N GLY A 32 23.73 0.47 -0.37
CA GLY A 32 24.48 0.01 -1.52
C GLY A 32 23.58 -0.54 -2.64
N ASN A 33 23.75 -1.81 -3.00
CA ASN A 33 22.99 -2.48 -4.08
C ASN A 33 21.82 -3.35 -3.58
N ARG A 34 21.35 -3.14 -2.33
CA ARG A 34 20.23 -3.93 -1.82
C ARG A 34 18.95 -3.62 -2.58
N ARG A 35 18.18 -4.69 -2.85
CA ARG A 35 16.90 -4.59 -3.57
C ARG A 35 15.73 -4.19 -2.68
N PHE A 36 15.86 -4.40 -1.37
CA PHE A 36 14.82 -4.14 -0.38
C PHE A 36 15.44 -3.41 0.81
N VAL A 37 14.76 -2.36 1.26
CA VAL A 37 15.10 -1.59 2.46
C VAL A 37 13.82 -1.50 3.29
N LEU A 38 13.90 -1.92 4.54
CA LEU A 38 12.77 -1.92 5.46
C LEU A 38 12.95 -0.75 6.42
N LEU A 39 12.04 0.23 6.36
CA LEU A 39 12.05 1.40 7.21
C LEU A 39 10.96 1.26 8.27
N GLY A 40 11.37 0.95 9.51
CA GLY A 40 10.47 0.89 10.65
C GLY A 40 10.27 2.24 11.34
N GLU A 41 9.29 2.31 12.23
CA GLU A 41 9.10 3.43 13.15
C GLU A 41 8.80 2.91 14.56
N ALA A 42 9.11 3.70 15.58
CA ALA A 42 8.86 3.29 16.97
C ALA A 42 7.41 3.52 17.41
N SER A 43 6.68 4.40 16.73
CA SER A 43 5.25 4.65 16.96
C SER A 43 4.57 5.22 15.72
N HIS A 44 3.29 4.92 15.54
CA HIS A 44 2.45 5.64 14.58
C HIS A 44 2.07 7.01 15.13
N GLY A 45 1.93 7.99 14.22
CA GLY A 45 1.39 9.32 14.53
C GLY A 45 2.44 10.35 14.99
N SER A 46 3.73 10.00 14.96
CA SER A 46 4.82 10.93 15.28
C SER A 46 5.33 11.62 14.01
N HIS A 47 5.18 12.94 13.96
CA HIS A 47 5.62 13.78 12.84
C HIS A 47 7.06 13.48 12.41
N GLU A 48 7.98 13.36 13.38
CA GLU A 48 9.40 13.14 13.11
C GLU A 48 9.65 11.81 12.39
N PHE A 49 8.93 10.75 12.74
CA PHE A 49 9.08 9.46 12.06
C PHE A 49 8.60 9.51 10.61
N TYR A 50 7.44 10.14 10.34
CA TYR A 50 6.98 10.31 8.95
C TYR A 50 7.93 11.19 8.15
N ARG A 51 8.39 12.30 8.73
CA ARG A 51 9.30 13.24 8.08
C ARG A 51 10.62 12.58 7.70
N GLU A 52 11.26 11.88 8.64
CA GLU A 52 12.56 11.25 8.37
C GLU A 52 12.41 10.05 7.41
N ARG A 53 11.36 9.24 7.54
CA ARG A 53 11.05 8.19 6.56
C ARG A 53 10.83 8.74 5.16
N ALA A 54 10.11 9.86 5.03
CA ALA A 54 9.92 10.53 3.75
C ALA A 54 11.27 10.99 3.17
N ARG A 55 12.12 11.66 3.95
CA ARG A 55 13.45 12.11 3.50
C ARG A 55 14.33 10.96 3.04
N ILE A 56 14.39 9.87 3.82
CA ILE A 56 15.16 8.68 3.44
C ILE A 56 14.58 8.08 2.14
N THR A 57 13.26 7.94 2.05
CA THR A 57 12.59 7.35 0.89
C THR A 57 12.82 8.17 -0.39
N GLN A 58 12.78 9.50 -0.29
CA GLN A 58 13.08 10.40 -1.40
C GLN A 58 14.47 10.13 -1.97
N ARG A 59 15.48 10.04 -1.10
CA ARG A 59 16.86 9.78 -1.51
C ARG A 59 17.05 8.36 -2.06
N LEU A 60 16.41 7.35 -1.45
CA LEU A 60 16.41 5.99 -2.00
C LEU A 60 15.88 5.96 -3.44
N ILE A 61 14.82 6.72 -3.72
CA ILE A 61 14.23 6.81 -5.05
C ILE A 61 15.12 7.61 -6.03
N ASP A 62 15.63 8.76 -5.62
CA ASP A 62 16.39 9.68 -6.49
C ASP A 62 17.82 9.20 -6.76
N GLU A 63 18.50 8.65 -5.75
CA GLU A 63 19.93 8.36 -5.80
C GLU A 63 20.21 6.88 -6.03
N LEU A 64 19.37 5.98 -5.49
CA LEU A 64 19.57 4.54 -5.58
C LEU A 64 18.57 3.84 -6.52
N GLY A 65 17.65 4.57 -7.14
CA GLY A 65 16.75 4.07 -8.17
C GLY A 65 15.66 3.13 -7.65
N PHE A 66 15.30 3.20 -6.36
CA PHE A 66 14.13 2.50 -5.86
C PHE A 66 12.86 3.03 -6.54
N ASN A 67 11.97 2.13 -6.92
CA ASN A 67 10.78 2.45 -7.72
C ASN A 67 9.46 1.94 -7.10
N ALA A 68 9.49 1.45 -5.85
CA ALA A 68 8.30 1.01 -5.15
C ALA A 68 8.40 1.35 -3.66
N VAL A 69 7.37 2.01 -3.14
CA VAL A 69 7.18 2.28 -1.72
C VAL A 69 6.04 1.39 -1.25
N ALA A 70 6.34 0.37 -0.45
CA ALA A 70 5.34 -0.52 0.13
C ALA A 70 5.12 -0.17 1.59
N VAL A 71 3.87 0.11 1.97
CA VAL A 71 3.49 0.59 3.30
C VAL A 71 2.58 -0.40 4.04
N GLU A 72 2.63 -0.36 5.37
CA GLU A 72 1.70 -1.05 6.28
C GLU A 72 0.32 -0.39 6.21
N ALA A 73 -0.37 -0.64 5.10
CA ALA A 73 -1.66 -0.07 4.80
C ALA A 73 -2.43 -0.98 3.85
N ASP A 74 -3.75 -0.88 3.88
CA ASP A 74 -4.64 -1.72 3.07
C ASP A 74 -4.37 -1.52 1.57
N TRP A 75 -4.27 -2.63 0.85
CA TRP A 75 -4.01 -2.66 -0.60
C TRP A 75 -4.91 -1.71 -1.43
N PRO A 76 -6.26 -1.76 -1.33
CA PRO A 76 -7.12 -0.92 -2.17
C PRO A 76 -6.96 0.58 -1.90
N ASP A 77 -6.82 0.97 -0.63
CA ASP A 77 -6.63 2.37 -0.23
C ASP A 77 -5.30 2.91 -0.77
N ALA A 78 -4.21 2.14 -0.60
CA ALA A 78 -2.89 2.51 -1.12
C ALA A 78 -2.84 2.49 -2.66
N TYR A 79 -3.58 1.62 -3.32
CA TYR A 79 -3.61 1.57 -4.79
C TYR A 79 -4.31 2.79 -5.41
N ARG A 80 -5.34 3.36 -4.75
CA ARG A 80 -5.88 4.67 -5.18
C ARG A 80 -4.81 5.76 -5.13
N VAL A 81 -3.98 5.76 -4.08
CA VAL A 81 -2.82 6.65 -3.98
C VAL A 81 -1.78 6.34 -5.08
N ASN A 82 -1.54 5.07 -5.38
CA ASN A 82 -0.67 4.66 -6.51
C ASN A 82 -1.12 5.30 -7.82
N ARG A 83 -2.41 5.14 -8.16
CA ARG A 83 -3.02 5.73 -9.36
C ARG A 83 -2.84 7.25 -9.36
N TYR A 84 -3.01 7.89 -8.20
CA TYR A 84 -2.74 9.33 -8.08
C TYR A 84 -1.28 9.67 -8.39
N VAL A 85 -0.30 9.05 -7.74
CA VAL A 85 1.12 9.40 -7.94
C VAL A 85 1.66 9.02 -9.32
N LEU A 86 1.02 8.08 -10.03
CA LEU A 86 1.38 7.68 -11.39
C LEU A 86 0.72 8.54 -12.47
N GLY A 87 -0.26 9.39 -12.14
CA GLY A 87 -0.99 10.18 -13.13
C GLY A 87 -2.19 9.47 -13.77
N GLN A 88 -2.74 8.46 -13.08
CA GLN A 88 -3.81 7.58 -13.54
C GLN A 88 -5.08 7.69 -12.68
N SER A 89 -5.17 8.67 -11.78
CA SER A 89 -6.35 8.97 -10.97
C SER A 89 -7.06 10.22 -11.47
N GLU A 90 -8.37 10.29 -11.21
CA GLU A 90 -9.19 11.51 -11.32
C GLU A 90 -9.06 12.41 -10.08
N ASP A 91 -8.40 11.94 -9.02
CA ASP A 91 -8.14 12.73 -7.82
C ASP A 91 -7.28 13.97 -8.15
N THR A 92 -7.75 15.14 -7.71
CA THR A 92 -7.11 16.43 -8.00
C THR A 92 -5.89 16.71 -7.10
N ASP A 93 -5.80 16.06 -5.95
CA ASP A 93 -4.77 16.27 -4.95
C ASP A 93 -4.56 15.04 -4.05
N ALA A 94 -3.44 15.02 -3.33
CA ALA A 94 -3.08 13.90 -2.46
C ALA A 94 -4.08 13.66 -1.32
N ARG A 95 -4.79 14.69 -0.82
CA ARG A 95 -5.78 14.50 0.27
C ARG A 95 -7.01 13.76 -0.23
N SER A 96 -7.43 14.05 -1.46
CA SER A 96 -8.51 13.35 -2.15
C SER A 96 -8.13 11.89 -2.41
N ALA A 97 -6.90 11.63 -2.88
CA ALA A 97 -6.38 10.28 -3.07
C ALA A 97 -6.31 9.47 -1.76
N LEU A 98 -6.02 10.14 -0.64
CA LEU A 98 -5.97 9.54 0.70
C LEU A 98 -7.35 9.36 1.36
N SER A 99 -8.46 9.73 0.69
CA SER A 99 -9.78 9.76 1.32
C SER A 99 -10.34 8.39 1.73
N ASP A 100 -9.84 7.30 1.13
CA ASP A 100 -10.28 5.94 1.43
C ASP A 100 -9.71 5.38 2.73
N PHE A 101 -8.58 5.91 3.23
CA PHE A 101 -7.99 5.59 4.54
C PHE A 101 -8.91 6.04 5.69
N ARG A 102 -9.92 5.24 5.98
CA ARG A 102 -11.00 5.54 6.95
C ARG A 102 -11.01 4.58 8.13
N ARG A 103 -10.47 3.39 7.96
CA ARG A 103 -10.57 2.27 8.91
C ARG A 103 -9.68 2.46 10.13
N PHE A 104 -8.41 2.76 9.90
CA PHE A 104 -7.50 3.18 10.96
C PHE A 104 -7.72 4.66 11.28
N PRO A 105 -7.30 5.13 12.46
CA PRO A 105 -7.38 6.53 12.78
C PRO A 105 -6.78 7.37 11.65
N SER A 106 -7.57 8.32 11.14
CA SER A 106 -7.25 9.03 9.89
C SER A 106 -5.86 9.66 9.92
N TRP A 107 -5.40 10.13 11.08
CA TRP A 107 -4.08 10.71 11.28
C TRP A 107 -2.90 9.78 10.93
N MET A 108 -3.10 8.46 10.84
CA MET A 108 -2.04 7.51 10.50
C MET A 108 -1.53 7.74 9.07
N TRP A 109 -2.41 7.74 8.08
CA TRP A 109 -2.03 7.96 6.68
C TRP A 109 -2.51 9.31 6.10
N ARG A 110 -3.52 9.94 6.72
CA ARG A 110 -4.10 11.22 6.28
C ARG A 110 -3.53 12.41 7.07
N ASN A 111 -2.21 12.46 7.20
CA ASN A 111 -1.48 13.56 7.84
C ASN A 111 -0.70 14.41 6.82
N GLU A 112 -0.18 15.55 7.27
CA GLU A 112 0.55 16.50 6.42
C GLU A 112 1.85 15.92 5.85
N ASP A 113 2.57 15.11 6.61
CA ASP A 113 3.84 14.54 6.17
C ASP A 113 3.65 13.58 4.99
N VAL A 114 2.63 12.72 5.06
CA VAL A 114 2.25 11.83 3.96
C VAL A 114 1.73 12.63 2.77
N VAL A 115 0.89 13.65 2.98
CA VAL A 115 0.42 14.53 1.90
C VAL A 115 1.60 15.19 1.17
N ASN A 116 2.56 15.73 1.91
CA ASN A 116 3.75 16.37 1.35
C ASN A 116 4.62 15.37 0.58
N PHE A 117 4.81 14.17 1.11
CA PHE A 117 5.54 13.10 0.43
C PHE A 117 4.86 12.69 -0.88
N LEU A 118 3.53 12.51 -0.89
CA LEU A 118 2.78 12.13 -2.08
C LEU A 118 2.77 13.24 -3.16
N ASN A 119 2.67 14.51 -2.75
CA ASN A 119 2.81 15.63 -3.66
C ASN A 119 4.20 15.66 -4.32
N TRP A 120 5.25 15.45 -3.53
CA TRP A 120 6.61 15.32 -4.06
C TRP A 120 6.72 14.13 -5.02
N LEU A 121 6.21 12.96 -4.64
CA LEU A 121 6.29 11.74 -5.45
C LEU A 121 5.55 11.90 -6.77
N ARG A 122 4.38 12.55 -6.75
CA ARG A 122 3.61 12.88 -7.96
C ARG A 122 4.39 13.83 -8.87
N ALA A 123 4.88 14.94 -8.32
CA ALA A 123 5.65 15.92 -9.09
C ALA A 123 6.92 15.32 -9.70
N ARG A 124 7.63 14.49 -8.91
CA ARG A 124 8.77 13.71 -9.39
C ARG A 124 8.35 12.79 -10.54
N ASN A 125 7.35 11.94 -10.34
CA ASN A 125 6.92 11.00 -11.36
C ASN A 125 6.55 11.70 -12.67
N ASP A 126 5.86 12.85 -12.61
CA ASP A 126 5.49 13.63 -13.80
C ASP A 126 6.70 14.23 -14.53
N ALA A 127 7.81 14.50 -13.83
CA ALA A 127 9.05 15.00 -14.41
C ALA A 127 9.94 13.89 -15.03
N HIS A 128 9.57 12.61 -14.87
CA HIS A 128 10.38 11.48 -15.28
C HIS A 128 9.64 10.57 -16.28
N TYR A 129 10.41 9.83 -17.08
CA TYR A 129 9.86 8.84 -18.01
C TYR A 129 9.13 7.70 -17.28
N PRO A 130 8.13 7.05 -17.89
CA PRO A 130 7.32 6.01 -17.25
C PRO A 130 8.13 4.92 -16.53
N GLN A 131 9.25 4.46 -17.10
CA GLN A 131 10.11 3.42 -16.52
C GLN A 131 10.90 3.85 -15.27
N MET A 132 10.95 5.15 -14.97
CA MET A 132 11.62 5.74 -13.81
C MET A 132 10.64 6.15 -12.72
N LYS A 133 9.33 6.01 -12.95
CA LYS A 133 8.31 6.36 -11.96
C LYS A 133 8.38 5.39 -10.78
N ALA A 134 8.12 5.90 -9.59
CA ALA A 134 8.02 5.11 -8.37
C ALA A 134 6.54 4.97 -7.95
N GLY A 135 6.11 3.74 -7.65
CA GLY A 135 4.76 3.43 -7.19
C GLY A 135 4.61 3.43 -5.66
N PHE A 136 3.37 3.42 -5.19
CA PHE A 136 2.99 3.41 -3.78
C PHE A 136 2.00 2.28 -3.50
N TYR A 137 2.32 1.34 -2.64
CA TYR A 137 1.58 0.07 -2.50
C TYR A 137 1.27 -0.26 -1.05
N GLY A 138 0.13 -0.89 -0.80
CA GLY A 138 -0.23 -1.43 0.51
C GLY A 138 0.26 -2.87 0.66
N LEU A 139 0.58 -3.28 1.89
CA LEU A 139 0.95 -4.66 2.22
C LEU A 139 -0.09 -5.37 3.09
N ASP A 140 -1.05 -4.63 3.65
CA ASP A 140 -2.05 -5.18 4.56
C ASP A 140 -3.27 -5.72 3.83
N LEU A 141 -3.91 -6.70 4.49
CA LEU A 141 -5.06 -7.46 3.99
C LEU A 141 -6.32 -7.23 4.83
N TYR A 142 -6.44 -6.08 5.50
CA TYR A 142 -7.51 -5.90 6.47
C TYR A 142 -8.83 -5.37 5.88
N SER A 143 -8.81 -4.87 4.65
CA SER A 143 -9.95 -4.22 3.99
C SER A 143 -10.84 -5.17 3.18
N LEU A 144 -11.31 -6.28 3.77
CA LEU A 144 -12.08 -7.31 3.06
C LEU A 144 -13.22 -6.77 2.19
N SER A 145 -14.05 -5.86 2.74
CA SER A 145 -15.18 -5.26 2.00
C SER A 145 -14.71 -4.44 0.79
N ALA A 146 -13.70 -3.59 0.96
CA ALA A 146 -13.16 -2.77 -0.13
C ALA A 146 -12.50 -3.64 -1.20
N SER A 147 -11.84 -4.73 -0.80
CA SER A 147 -11.23 -5.70 -1.70
C SER A 147 -12.25 -6.44 -2.55
N MET A 148 -13.32 -6.95 -1.93
CA MET A 148 -14.44 -7.55 -2.67
C MET A 148 -15.07 -6.56 -3.67
N GLU A 149 -15.28 -5.31 -3.25
CA GLU A 149 -15.82 -4.26 -4.12
C GLU A 149 -14.88 -3.90 -5.28
N ALA A 150 -13.56 -3.94 -5.08
CA ALA A 150 -12.57 -3.74 -6.13
C ALA A 150 -12.64 -4.85 -7.20
N VAL A 151 -12.70 -6.11 -6.78
CA VAL A 151 -12.85 -7.26 -7.70
C VAL A 151 -14.15 -7.16 -8.51
N VAL A 152 -15.27 -6.88 -7.84
CA VAL A 152 -16.58 -6.76 -8.50
C VAL A 152 -16.57 -5.61 -9.52
N ARG A 153 -15.99 -4.46 -9.18
CA ARG A 153 -15.91 -3.29 -10.07
C ARG A 153 -15.06 -3.57 -11.31
N TYR A 154 -13.94 -4.27 -11.15
CA TYR A 154 -13.14 -4.72 -12.29
C TYR A 154 -13.97 -5.63 -13.20
N LEU A 155 -14.62 -6.65 -12.63
CA LEU A 155 -15.46 -7.58 -13.38
C LEU A 155 -16.64 -6.89 -14.07
N ASP A 156 -17.29 -5.89 -13.46
CA ASP A 156 -18.38 -5.15 -14.11
C ASP A 156 -17.94 -4.50 -15.44
N SER A 157 -16.66 -4.13 -15.56
CA SER A 157 -16.11 -3.52 -16.77
C SER A 157 -15.70 -4.53 -17.85
N VAL A 158 -15.29 -5.75 -17.46
CA VAL A 158 -14.69 -6.73 -18.40
C VAL A 158 -15.60 -7.94 -18.67
N ASP A 159 -16.40 -8.36 -17.69
CA ASP A 159 -17.33 -9.47 -17.75
C ASP A 159 -18.46 -9.31 -16.69
N PRO A 160 -19.57 -8.63 -17.04
CA PRO A 160 -20.69 -8.40 -16.13
C PRO A 160 -21.34 -9.69 -15.59
N GLN A 161 -21.23 -10.82 -16.32
CA GLN A 161 -21.77 -12.10 -15.85
C GLN A 161 -20.88 -12.66 -14.74
N ALA A 162 -19.55 -12.62 -14.91
CA ALA A 162 -18.60 -12.96 -13.85
C ALA A 162 -18.76 -12.04 -12.63
N ALA A 163 -19.06 -10.75 -12.83
CA ALA A 163 -19.34 -9.81 -11.75
C ALA A 163 -20.58 -10.19 -10.94
N ALA A 164 -21.64 -10.68 -11.59
CA ALA A 164 -22.83 -11.19 -10.90
C ALA A 164 -22.51 -12.41 -10.04
N ALA A 165 -21.74 -13.37 -10.59
CA ALA A 165 -21.29 -14.55 -9.84
C ALA A 165 -20.38 -14.18 -8.65
N ALA A 166 -19.51 -13.18 -8.81
CA ALA A 166 -18.66 -12.68 -7.73
C ALA A 166 -19.48 -12.12 -6.56
N ARG A 167 -20.53 -11.33 -6.85
CA ARG A 167 -21.45 -10.80 -5.82
C ARG A 167 -22.15 -11.92 -5.05
N GLU A 168 -22.58 -12.97 -5.74
CA GLU A 168 -23.22 -14.13 -5.11
C GLU A 168 -22.24 -14.89 -4.20
N ARG A 169 -21.01 -15.13 -4.64
CA ARG A 169 -19.98 -15.77 -3.79
C ARG A 169 -19.67 -14.92 -2.56
N TYR A 170 -19.51 -13.61 -2.75
CA TYR A 170 -19.19 -12.69 -1.66
C TYR A 170 -20.33 -12.46 -0.67
N SER A 171 -21.59 -12.82 -1.00
CA SER A 171 -22.69 -12.72 -0.02
C SER A 171 -22.50 -13.65 1.19
N CYS A 172 -21.62 -14.64 1.11
CA CYS A 172 -21.20 -15.42 2.29
C CYS A 172 -20.65 -14.51 3.40
N PHE A 173 -19.95 -13.43 3.04
CA PHE A 173 -19.38 -12.47 3.98
C PHE A 173 -20.38 -11.44 4.51
N ASP A 174 -21.66 -11.46 4.10
CA ASP A 174 -22.66 -10.48 4.56
C ASP A 174 -22.82 -10.44 6.09
N ARG A 175 -22.58 -11.57 6.76
CA ARG A 175 -22.56 -11.68 8.24
C ARG A 175 -21.28 -11.13 8.88
N VAL A 176 -20.22 -10.98 8.10
CA VAL A 176 -18.86 -10.55 8.50
C VAL A 176 -18.61 -9.09 8.13
N ARG A 177 -19.46 -8.48 7.29
CA ARG A 177 -19.43 -7.04 6.97
C ARG A 177 -19.60 -6.14 8.20
N ALA A 178 -19.97 -6.70 9.35
CA ALA A 178 -20.03 -6.00 10.62
C ALA A 178 -18.63 -5.84 11.26
N GLU A 179 -18.21 -4.60 11.45
CA GLU A 179 -16.89 -4.25 11.98
C GLU A 179 -16.72 -4.59 13.48
N GLY A 180 -15.51 -4.98 13.87
CA GLY A 180 -15.08 -5.01 15.27
C GLY A 180 -15.69 -6.11 16.14
N SER A 181 -16.54 -5.73 17.08
CA SER A 181 -17.00 -6.59 18.18
C SER A 181 -17.95 -7.70 17.74
N GLU A 182 -18.73 -7.51 16.68
CA GLU A 182 -19.64 -8.53 16.14
C GLU A 182 -18.88 -9.69 15.51
N TYR A 183 -17.82 -9.42 14.75
CA TYR A 183 -16.90 -10.46 14.27
C TYR A 183 -16.25 -11.22 15.42
N GLY A 184 -15.70 -10.50 16.40
CA GLY A 184 -15.08 -11.12 17.59
C GLY A 184 -16.06 -12.01 18.36
N HIS A 185 -17.33 -11.58 18.48
CA HIS A 185 -18.38 -12.36 19.13
C HIS A 185 -18.82 -13.58 18.30
N ALA A 186 -18.88 -13.46 16.96
CA ALA A 186 -19.27 -14.55 16.08
C ALA A 186 -18.21 -15.66 16.05
N VAL A 187 -16.92 -15.30 16.00
CA VAL A 187 -15.79 -16.23 16.10
C VAL A 187 -15.78 -16.92 17.48
N ALA A 188 -15.95 -16.17 18.57
CA ALA A 188 -15.97 -16.73 19.92
C ALA A 188 -17.12 -17.71 20.18
N ARG A 189 -18.18 -17.67 19.36
CA ARG A 189 -19.37 -18.52 19.49
C ARG A 189 -19.41 -19.67 18.48
N ASP A 190 -18.39 -19.80 17.62
CA ASP A 190 -18.31 -20.82 16.57
C ASP A 190 -19.53 -20.82 15.61
N VAL A 191 -20.10 -19.63 15.38
CA VAL A 191 -21.29 -19.44 14.52
C VAL A 191 -20.90 -19.03 13.09
N MET A 192 -19.59 -18.95 12.83
CA MET A 192 -19.05 -18.53 11.55
C MET A 192 -18.95 -19.72 10.59
N VAL A 193 -19.67 -19.65 9.49
CA VAL A 193 -19.44 -20.54 8.34
C VAL A 193 -18.20 -20.00 7.61
N PRO A 194 -17.17 -20.83 7.36
CA PRO A 194 -16.01 -20.40 6.59
C PRO A 194 -16.45 -20.09 5.15
N CYS A 195 -16.08 -18.91 4.65
CA CYS A 195 -16.31 -18.48 3.27
C CYS A 195 -15.06 -18.70 2.38
N GLU A 196 -14.16 -19.58 2.81
CA GLU A 196 -12.87 -19.84 2.15
C GLU A 196 -13.08 -20.42 0.75
N ASP A 197 -13.97 -21.41 0.63
CA ASP A 197 -14.24 -22.09 -0.64
C ASP A 197 -14.78 -21.11 -1.70
N GLU A 198 -15.65 -20.17 -1.28
CA GLU A 198 -16.23 -19.12 -2.11
C GLU A 198 -15.17 -18.11 -2.56
N ALA A 199 -14.29 -17.69 -1.64
CA ALA A 199 -13.19 -16.78 -1.94
C ALA A 199 -12.15 -17.44 -2.88
N VAL A 200 -11.80 -18.70 -2.64
CA VAL A 200 -10.88 -19.46 -3.49
C VAL A 200 -11.49 -19.69 -4.87
N ALA A 201 -12.77 -20.08 -4.95
CA ALA A 201 -13.48 -20.24 -6.21
C ALA A 201 -13.50 -18.93 -7.01
N GLN A 202 -13.67 -17.80 -6.32
CA GLN A 202 -13.63 -16.48 -6.95
C GLN A 202 -12.25 -16.15 -7.52
N LEU A 203 -11.17 -16.38 -6.78
CA LEU A 203 -9.79 -16.16 -7.25
C LEU A 203 -9.44 -17.07 -8.45
N VAL A 204 -9.83 -18.35 -8.39
CA VAL A 204 -9.58 -19.30 -9.49
C VAL A 204 -10.29 -18.84 -10.77
N GLU A 205 -11.53 -18.37 -10.67
CA GLU A 205 -12.28 -17.88 -11.82
C GLU A 205 -11.67 -16.59 -12.40
N LEU A 206 -11.30 -15.63 -11.55
CA LEU A 206 -10.64 -14.39 -11.96
C LEU A 206 -9.36 -14.68 -12.76
N ARG A 207 -8.55 -15.64 -12.29
CA ARG A 207 -7.32 -16.07 -12.99
C ARG A 207 -7.56 -16.76 -14.32
N ARG A 208 -8.69 -17.46 -14.50
CA ARG A 208 -9.04 -18.07 -15.78
C ARG A 208 -9.44 -17.02 -16.83
N LEU A 209 -10.13 -15.97 -16.42
CA LEU A 209 -10.50 -14.86 -17.29
C LEU A 209 -9.26 -14.10 -17.80
N SER A 210 -8.23 -13.96 -16.95
CA SER A 210 -7.01 -13.22 -17.28
C SER A 210 -6.21 -13.81 -18.43
N ALA A 211 -6.11 -15.14 -18.51
CA ALA A 211 -5.43 -15.82 -19.60
C ALA A 211 -6.06 -15.51 -20.98
N ALA A 212 -7.34 -15.14 -21.01
CA ALA A 212 -8.07 -14.77 -22.23
C ALA A 212 -8.10 -13.25 -22.51
N ALA A 213 -7.94 -12.41 -21.49
CA ALA A 213 -8.01 -10.94 -21.56
C ALA A 213 -6.64 -10.25 -21.71
N LEU A 214 -5.60 -10.71 -20.99
CA LEU A 214 -4.24 -10.12 -21.02
C LEU A 214 -3.56 -10.20 -22.39
N ALA A 215 -4.05 -11.09 -23.27
CA ALA A 215 -3.55 -11.22 -24.64
C ALA A 215 -3.93 -10.02 -25.55
N ARG A 216 -4.78 -9.07 -25.11
CA ARG A 216 -5.40 -8.07 -25.99
C ARG A 216 -5.01 -6.61 -25.72
N ASP A 217 -4.77 -6.18 -24.48
CA ASP A 217 -4.91 -4.75 -24.12
C ASP A 217 -3.69 -4.06 -23.45
N GLY A 218 -2.52 -4.70 -23.41
CA GLY A 218 -1.25 -4.06 -22.99
C GLY A 218 -1.10 -3.78 -21.48
N LEU A 219 -0.08 -2.98 -21.10
CA LEU A 219 0.38 -2.80 -19.71
C LEU A 219 -0.68 -2.23 -18.76
N ALA A 220 -1.54 -1.31 -19.21
CA ALA A 220 -2.58 -0.74 -18.35
C ALA A 220 -3.66 -1.78 -17.97
N ALA A 221 -3.98 -2.71 -18.88
CA ALA A 221 -4.88 -3.81 -18.58
C ALA A 221 -4.23 -4.84 -17.63
N GLU A 222 -2.91 -4.98 -17.69
CA GLU A 222 -2.14 -5.79 -16.75
C GLU A 222 -2.16 -5.21 -15.34
N ASP A 223 -2.01 -3.89 -15.18
CA ASP A 223 -2.11 -3.21 -13.89
C ASP A 223 -3.53 -3.31 -13.29
N GLU A 224 -4.58 -3.11 -14.09
CA GLU A 224 -5.97 -3.24 -13.61
C GLU A 224 -6.32 -4.67 -13.21
N TYR A 225 -5.86 -5.66 -13.98
CA TYR A 225 -6.01 -7.06 -13.61
C TYR A 225 -5.22 -7.38 -12.34
N PHE A 226 -3.97 -6.93 -12.24
CA PHE A 226 -3.13 -7.15 -11.07
C PHE A 226 -3.78 -6.54 -9.83
N PHE A 227 -4.32 -5.33 -9.93
CA PHE A 227 -5.11 -4.71 -8.87
C PHE A 227 -6.28 -5.58 -8.42
N ALA A 228 -7.07 -6.09 -9.36
CA ALA A 228 -8.17 -6.99 -9.04
C ALA A 228 -7.69 -8.29 -8.40
N GLU A 229 -6.59 -8.88 -8.87
CA GLU A 229 -6.05 -10.15 -8.36
C GLU A 229 -5.34 -10.05 -7.00
N ARG A 230 -4.93 -8.84 -6.61
CA ARG A 230 -4.36 -8.57 -5.28
C ARG A 230 -5.42 -8.26 -4.22
N ASN A 231 -6.69 -8.13 -4.61
CA ASN A 231 -7.86 -8.00 -3.74
C ASN A 231 -8.58 -9.34 -3.57
#